data_AF-A0A2G9QG62-F1
#
_entry.id   AF-A0A2G9QG62-F1
#
_cell.length_a   1.000
_cell.length_b   1.000
_cell.length_c   1.000
_cell.angle_alpha   90.00
_cell.angle_beta   90.00
_cell.angle_gamma   90.00
#
_symmetry.space_group_name_H-M   'P 1'
#
loop_
_entity.id
_entity.type
_entity.pdbx_description
1 polymer ?
#
loop_
_entity_poly.entity_id
_entity_poly.type
_entity_poly.pdbx_seq_one_letter_code
_entity_poly.pdbx_strand_id
1 'polypeptide(L)'
;TSRRLVDENGLIPQDAFYIYLTVWVSNDPLGYAASQANFYPQPPEWIHDRYDTTGENLRIPAAEPIEFAQFPFYLNGLRQTSDFIEAIESVRSVCDEFAKQGVYSYPSGYPFLFWEQYIGLRHWFLLAISIVLACTFLVCAILLLNPWTAGIIVFVLAMMTVELFGIMGLIGIKLSAIPVVILIASVGIGVEFTVHVALGFLTAIGDRNQRSVLALEHMFAPVLDGAISTLLGVLMLAGSEFDFIL
;
A
#
# COMPACT_ATOMS: atom_id res chain seq x y z
N THR A 1 -3.62 -54.93 20.21
CA THR A 1 -2.83 -54.26 19.16
C THR A 1 -2.15 -53.06 19.77
N SER A 2 -0.81 -52.95 19.70
CA SER A 2 -0.07 -51.82 20.27
C SER A 2 -0.29 -50.59 19.39
N ARG A 3 -1.03 -49.60 19.88
CA ARG A 3 -1.27 -48.34 19.17
C ARG A 3 -0.04 -47.45 19.36
N ARG A 4 0.64 -47.07 18.28
CA ARG A 4 1.74 -46.09 18.30
C ARG A 4 1.15 -44.67 18.33
N LEU A 5 1.82 -43.76 19.03
CA LEU A 5 1.41 -42.34 19.12
C LEU A 5 1.70 -41.56 17.83
N VAL A 6 2.75 -41.98 17.10
CA VAL A 6 3.16 -41.44 15.81
C VAL A 6 3.35 -42.62 14.86
N ASP A 7 2.90 -42.47 13.62
CA ASP A 7 3.03 -43.52 12.60
C ASP A 7 4.47 -43.60 12.04
N GLU A 8 4.70 -44.53 11.11
CA GLU A 8 6.04 -44.73 10.50
C GLU A 8 6.48 -43.56 9.60
N ASN A 9 5.54 -42.69 9.21
CA ASN A 9 5.78 -41.51 8.38
C ASN A 9 5.96 -40.24 9.22
N GLY A 10 5.88 -40.32 10.55
CA GLY A 10 5.97 -39.16 11.44
C GLY A 10 4.65 -38.39 11.64
N LEU A 11 3.51 -38.94 11.19
CA LEU A 11 2.20 -38.32 11.33
C LEU A 11 1.50 -38.77 12.62
N ILE A 12 0.78 -37.83 13.23
CA ILE A 12 -0.07 -38.08 14.38
C ILE A 12 -1.44 -38.60 13.89
N PRO A 13 -2.00 -39.66 14.50
CA PRO A 13 -3.33 -40.15 14.16
C PRO A 13 -4.41 -39.06 14.27
N GLN A 14 -5.18 -38.86 13.20
CA GLN A 14 -6.18 -37.78 13.11
C GLN A 14 -7.27 -37.87 14.19
N ASP A 15 -7.65 -39.09 14.58
CA ASP A 15 -8.70 -39.34 15.59
C ASP A 15 -8.30 -38.92 17.00
N ALA A 16 -7.00 -38.86 17.30
CA ALA A 16 -6.47 -38.48 18.62
C ALA A 16 -5.75 -37.13 18.62
N PHE A 17 -5.60 -36.46 17.47
CA PHE A 17 -4.81 -35.24 17.33
C PHE A 17 -5.20 -34.14 18.32
N TYR A 18 -6.48 -33.79 18.42
CA TYR A 18 -6.96 -32.73 19.32
C TYR A 18 -6.86 -33.10 20.80
N ILE A 19 -6.85 -34.40 21.13
CA ILE A 19 -6.60 -34.87 22.50
C ILE A 19 -5.11 -34.71 22.82
N TYR A 20 -4.23 -35.11 21.90
CA TYR A 20 -2.78 -34.97 22.09
C TYR A 20 -2.36 -33.50 22.12
N LEU A 21 -3.03 -32.63 21.38
CA LEU A 21 -2.82 -31.19 21.43
C LEU A 21 -3.13 -30.61 22.83
N THR A 22 -4.28 -30.95 23.41
CA THR A 22 -4.64 -30.57 24.80
C THR A 22 -3.55 -31.00 25.78
N VAL A 23 -3.11 -32.25 25.67
CA VAL A 23 -2.06 -32.82 26.53
C VAL A 23 -0.75 -32.07 26.38
N TRP A 24 -0.31 -31.81 25.14
CA TRP A 24 0.94 -31.13 24.87
C TRP A 24 0.94 -29.68 25.40
N VAL A 25 -0.08 -28.90 25.07
CA VAL A 25 -0.19 -27.50 25.50
C VAL A 25 -0.21 -27.36 27.03
N SER A 26 -0.90 -28.28 27.72
CA SER A 26 -1.05 -28.21 29.18
C SER A 26 0.16 -28.77 29.96
N ASN A 27 0.82 -29.82 29.45
CA ASN A 27 1.84 -30.56 30.18
C ASN A 27 3.28 -30.25 29.74
N ASP A 28 3.46 -29.63 28.57
CA ASP A 28 4.75 -29.12 28.08
C ASP A 28 4.67 -27.59 27.84
N PRO A 29 4.47 -26.79 28.90
CA PRO A 29 4.34 -25.34 28.77
C PRO A 29 5.62 -24.68 28.23
N LEU A 30 6.79 -25.29 28.45
CA LEU A 30 8.05 -24.79 27.92
C LEU A 30 8.15 -25.00 26.41
N GLY A 31 7.79 -26.19 25.91
CA GLY A 31 7.74 -26.46 24.47
C GLY A 31 6.71 -25.59 23.76
N TYR A 32 5.53 -25.41 24.36
CA TYR A 32 4.50 -24.52 23.83
C TYR A 32 4.94 -23.05 23.83
N ALA A 33 5.51 -22.55 24.94
CA ALA A 33 6.01 -21.17 25.00
C ALA A 33 7.16 -20.93 24.01
N ALA A 34 8.07 -21.90 23.84
CA ALA A 34 9.20 -21.79 22.92
C ALA A 34 8.77 -21.80 21.45
N SER A 35 7.69 -22.50 21.09
CA SER A 35 7.16 -22.50 19.72
C SER A 35 6.56 -21.14 19.31
N GLN A 36 6.16 -20.33 20.31
CA GLN A 36 5.43 -19.08 20.11
C GLN A 36 4.16 -19.26 19.26
N ALA A 37 3.62 -20.47 19.22
CA ALA A 37 2.39 -20.78 18.51
C ALA A 37 1.22 -20.35 19.38
N ASN A 38 0.48 -19.33 18.95
CA ASN A 38 -0.77 -18.95 19.59
C ASN A 38 -1.90 -19.74 18.93
N PHE A 39 -2.62 -20.58 19.70
CA PHE A 39 -3.82 -21.24 19.22
C PHE A 39 -5.08 -20.46 19.57
N TYR A 40 -6.04 -20.43 18.65
CA TYR A 40 -7.40 -20.00 18.93
C TYR A 40 -8.39 -20.95 18.24
N PRO A 41 -9.46 -21.39 18.92
CA PRO A 41 -9.71 -21.26 20.36
C PRO A 41 -8.60 -21.92 21.20
N GLN A 42 -8.45 -21.47 22.46
CA GLN A 42 -7.43 -22.01 23.36
C GLN A 42 -7.82 -23.44 23.77
N PRO A 43 -6.91 -24.43 23.64
CA PRO A 43 -7.15 -25.78 24.13
C PRO A 43 -7.50 -25.78 25.62
N PRO A 44 -8.43 -26.63 26.07
CA PRO A 44 -8.78 -26.74 27.49
C PRO A 44 -7.56 -27.18 28.32
N GLU A 45 -7.47 -26.70 29.56
CA GLU A 45 -6.37 -27.08 30.44
C GLU A 45 -6.59 -28.49 30.99
N TRP A 46 -5.58 -29.34 30.86
CA TRP A 46 -5.55 -30.66 31.47
C TRP A 46 -4.13 -31.00 31.96
N ILE A 47 -3.90 -30.87 33.27
CA ILE A 47 -2.62 -31.20 33.90
C ILE A 47 -2.64 -32.65 34.37
N HIS A 48 -1.68 -33.43 33.91
CA HIS A 48 -1.52 -34.81 34.33
C HIS A 48 -0.99 -34.88 35.77
N ASP A 49 -1.75 -35.52 36.66
CA ASP A 49 -1.26 -35.93 37.99
C ASP A 49 -1.06 -37.45 38.04
N ARG A 50 0.17 -37.87 38.35
CA ARG A 50 0.52 -39.29 38.49
C ARG A 50 -0.15 -39.93 39.70
N TYR A 51 -0.49 -39.16 40.73
CA TYR A 51 -0.99 -39.66 42.01
C TYR A 51 -2.52 -39.67 42.11
N ASP A 52 -3.23 -39.27 41.06
CA ASP A 52 -4.68 -39.31 41.05
C ASP A 52 -5.20 -40.76 41.02
N THR A 53 -5.93 -41.13 42.06
CA THR A 53 -6.58 -42.44 42.21
C THR A 53 -8.07 -42.42 41.85
N THR A 54 -8.63 -41.25 41.51
CA THR A 54 -10.07 -41.08 41.24
C THR A 54 -10.48 -41.52 39.83
N GLY A 55 -9.50 -41.68 38.93
CA GLY A 55 -9.71 -42.08 37.53
C GLY A 55 -10.18 -40.93 36.62
N GLU A 56 -10.33 -39.72 37.15
CA GLU A 56 -10.65 -38.52 36.37
C GLU A 56 -9.51 -38.17 35.40
N ASN A 57 -8.25 -38.46 35.76
CA ASN A 57 -7.09 -38.30 34.89
C ASN A 57 -7.04 -39.19 33.64
N LEU A 58 -8.02 -40.07 33.42
CA LEU A 58 -8.15 -40.81 32.16
C LEU A 58 -9.08 -40.11 31.15
N ARG A 59 -9.78 -39.04 31.57
CA ARG A 59 -10.71 -38.27 30.73
C ARG A 59 -10.06 -36.95 30.30
N ILE A 60 -9.43 -36.97 29.13
CA ILE A 60 -8.83 -35.77 28.54
C ILE A 60 -9.89 -35.06 27.68
N PRO A 61 -10.21 -33.78 27.94
CA PRO A 61 -11.08 -33.01 27.07
C PRO A 61 -10.39 -32.77 25.72
N ALA A 62 -11.07 -33.09 24.62
CA ALA A 62 -10.56 -32.78 23.28
C ALA A 62 -10.62 -31.27 23.05
N ALA A 63 -9.56 -30.70 22.46
CA ALA A 63 -9.60 -29.33 21.98
C ALA A 63 -10.61 -29.16 20.84
N GLU A 64 -11.20 -27.98 20.75
CA GLU A 64 -12.00 -27.59 19.58
C GLU A 64 -11.10 -27.49 18.33
N PRO A 65 -11.67 -27.64 17.12
CA PRO A 65 -10.92 -27.43 15.89
C PRO A 65 -10.22 -26.07 15.88
N ILE A 66 -8.91 -26.07 15.56
CA ILE A 66 -8.12 -24.84 15.57
C ILE A 66 -8.58 -23.93 14.43
N GLU A 67 -8.91 -22.69 14.77
CA GLU A 67 -9.24 -21.62 13.81
C GLU A 67 -8.01 -20.76 13.49
N PHE A 68 -7.09 -20.60 14.43
CA PHE A 68 -5.87 -19.82 14.26
C PHE A 68 -4.66 -20.52 14.90
N ALA A 69 -3.57 -20.55 14.16
CA ALA A 69 -2.24 -20.89 14.63
C ALA A 69 -1.23 -19.97 13.94
N GLN A 70 -0.14 -19.63 14.61
CA GLN A 70 0.93 -18.81 14.05
C GLN A 70 2.28 -19.51 14.11
N PHE A 71 3.14 -19.17 13.16
CA PHE A 71 4.51 -19.68 13.05
C PHE A 71 5.47 -18.49 13.06
N PRO A 72 6.38 -18.39 14.04
CA PRO A 72 7.33 -17.28 14.11
C PRO A 72 8.44 -17.45 13.07
N PHE A 73 8.70 -16.39 12.31
CA PHE A 73 9.84 -16.28 11.41
C PHE A 73 10.53 -14.93 11.57
N TYR A 74 11.84 -14.90 11.31
CA TYR A 74 12.63 -13.66 11.29
C TYR A 74 13.14 -13.41 9.88
N LEU A 75 12.89 -12.20 9.39
CA LEU A 75 13.46 -11.72 8.13
C LEU A 75 14.85 -11.12 8.40
N ASN A 76 15.79 -11.35 7.50
CA ASN A 76 17.15 -10.85 7.60
C ASN A 76 17.56 -10.14 6.31
N GLY A 77 18.44 -9.15 6.43
CA GLY A 77 19.08 -8.51 5.27
C GLY A 77 18.22 -7.52 4.50
N LEU A 78 16.98 -7.21 4.94
CA LEU A 78 16.13 -6.24 4.27
C LEU A 78 16.60 -4.81 4.57
N ARG A 79 17.13 -4.11 3.56
CA ARG A 79 17.64 -2.74 3.72
C ARG A 79 16.99 -1.75 2.76
N GLN A 80 16.70 -2.18 1.55
CA GLN A 80 16.09 -1.35 0.51
C GLN A 80 14.61 -1.68 0.33
N THR A 81 13.83 -0.70 -0.14
CA THR A 81 12.39 -0.89 -0.42
C THR A 81 12.14 -2.05 -1.38
N SER A 82 13.04 -2.29 -2.34
CA SER A 82 12.98 -3.44 -3.26
C SER A 82 13.02 -4.77 -2.50
N ASP A 83 13.91 -4.90 -1.52
CA ASP A 83 14.06 -6.14 -0.73
C ASP A 83 12.78 -6.43 0.04
N PHE A 84 12.15 -5.39 0.60
CA PHE A 84 10.86 -5.52 1.29
C PHE A 84 9.74 -5.96 0.34
N ILE A 85 9.65 -5.35 -0.85
CA ILE A 85 8.65 -5.71 -1.86
C ILE A 85 8.83 -7.17 -2.28
N GLU A 86 10.06 -7.58 -2.61
CA GLU A 86 10.38 -8.94 -3.06
C GLU A 86 10.07 -9.97 -1.97
N ALA A 87 10.45 -9.69 -0.72
CA ALA A 87 10.14 -10.57 0.40
C ALA A 87 8.62 -10.72 0.59
N ILE A 88 7.86 -9.62 0.52
CA ILE A 88 6.40 -9.65 0.67
C ILE A 88 5.75 -10.48 -0.45
N GLU A 89 6.13 -10.22 -1.71
CA GLU A 89 5.62 -10.95 -2.86
C GLU A 89 5.95 -12.44 -2.78
N SER A 90 7.19 -12.79 -2.41
CA SER A 90 7.61 -14.19 -2.27
C SER A 90 6.81 -14.93 -1.20
N VAL A 91 6.64 -14.35 0.00
CA VAL A 91 5.95 -15.00 1.10
C VAL A 91 4.46 -15.16 0.79
N ARG A 92 3.85 -14.16 0.14
CA ARG A 92 2.47 -14.28 -0.34
C ARG A 92 2.30 -15.37 -1.37
N SER A 93 3.22 -15.48 -2.33
CA SER A 93 3.14 -16.53 -3.35
C SER A 93 3.12 -17.94 -2.74
N VAL A 94 3.90 -18.14 -1.68
CA VAL A 94 3.93 -19.40 -0.92
C VAL A 94 2.61 -19.61 -0.16
N CYS A 95 2.12 -18.59 0.55
CA CYS A 95 0.82 -18.67 1.24
C CYS A 95 -0.32 -18.99 0.26
N ASP A 96 -0.34 -18.37 -0.92
CA ASP A 96 -1.35 -18.58 -1.96
C ASP A 96 -1.26 -19.97 -2.59
N GLU A 97 -0.05 -20.55 -2.69
CA GLU A 97 0.14 -21.93 -3.16
C GLU A 97 -0.48 -22.94 -2.19
N PHE A 98 -0.20 -22.79 -0.89
CA PHE A 98 -0.80 -23.66 0.13
C PHE A 98 -2.29 -23.42 0.33
N ALA A 99 -2.77 -22.19 0.12
CA ALA A 99 -4.20 -21.89 0.13
C ALA A 99 -4.95 -22.70 -0.94
N LYS A 100 -4.37 -22.88 -2.13
CA LYS A 100 -4.95 -23.74 -3.19
C LYS A 100 -5.00 -25.22 -2.82
N GLN A 101 -4.13 -25.66 -1.91
CA GLN A 101 -4.11 -27.03 -1.37
C GLN A 101 -5.07 -27.21 -0.19
N GLY A 102 -5.83 -26.17 0.19
CA GLY A 102 -6.80 -26.20 1.28
C GLY A 102 -6.27 -25.71 2.63
N VAL A 103 -5.03 -25.20 2.69
CA VAL A 103 -4.44 -24.63 3.90
C VAL A 103 -4.36 -23.11 3.77
N TYR A 104 -5.39 -22.42 4.26
CA TYR A 104 -5.43 -20.97 4.23
C TYR A 104 -4.42 -20.39 5.22
N SER A 105 -3.48 -19.59 4.70
CA SER A 105 -2.46 -18.92 5.50
C SER A 105 -2.25 -17.50 5.01
N TYR A 106 -1.79 -16.62 5.90
CA TYR A 106 -1.45 -15.25 5.54
C TYR A 106 -0.24 -14.78 6.38
N PRO A 107 0.63 -13.94 5.82
CA PRO A 107 1.74 -13.37 6.57
C PRO A 107 1.27 -12.22 7.46
N SER A 108 1.91 -12.06 8.61
CA SER A 108 1.70 -10.94 9.53
C SER A 108 3.04 -10.38 9.99
N GLY A 109 3.11 -9.06 10.18
CA GLY A 109 4.29 -8.36 10.67
C GLY A 109 4.44 -6.95 10.10
N TYR A 110 5.30 -6.13 10.71
CA TYR A 110 5.52 -4.74 10.30
C TYR A 110 5.90 -4.56 8.81
N PRO A 111 6.77 -5.39 8.21
CA PRO A 111 7.08 -5.27 6.78
C PRO A 111 5.83 -5.38 5.90
N PHE A 112 4.98 -6.38 6.16
CA PHE A 112 3.74 -6.63 5.44
C PHE A 112 2.65 -5.58 5.69
N LEU A 113 2.75 -4.80 6.78
CA LEU A 113 1.80 -3.72 7.06
C LEU A 113 2.21 -2.39 6.42
N PHE A 114 3.50 -2.03 6.48
CA PHE A 114 3.97 -0.71 6.05
C PHE A 114 4.48 -0.67 4.61
N TRP A 115 5.11 -1.74 4.11
CA TRP A 115 5.72 -1.76 2.78
C TRP A 115 4.80 -2.29 1.67
N GLU A 116 3.67 -2.88 2.05
CA GLU A 116 2.65 -3.39 1.14
C GLU A 116 2.20 -2.38 0.08
N GLN A 117 2.02 -1.12 0.49
CA GLN A 117 1.58 -0.03 -0.40
C GLN A 117 2.51 0.20 -1.61
N TYR A 118 3.79 -0.18 -1.50
CA TYR A 118 4.77 0.06 -2.55
C TYR A 118 4.67 -0.92 -3.72
N ILE A 119 4.05 -2.09 -3.53
CA ILE A 119 3.88 -3.12 -4.57
C ILE A 119 3.13 -2.54 -5.78
N GLY A 120 1.97 -1.92 -5.53
CA GLY A 120 1.13 -1.36 -6.58
C GLY A 120 1.37 0.12 -6.89
N LEU A 121 2.21 0.82 -6.11
CA LEU A 121 2.27 2.29 -6.09
C LEU A 121 2.50 2.89 -7.48
N ARG A 122 3.43 2.34 -8.26
CA ARG A 122 3.75 2.84 -9.61
C ARG A 122 2.58 2.68 -10.58
N HIS A 123 1.89 1.55 -10.52
CA HIS A 123 0.74 1.27 -11.38
C HIS A 123 -0.43 2.21 -11.03
N TRP A 124 -0.75 2.32 -9.74
CA TRP A 124 -1.81 3.22 -9.27
C TRP A 124 -1.52 4.69 -9.56
N PHE A 125 -0.26 5.11 -9.46
CA PHE A 125 0.18 6.45 -9.83
C PHE A 125 -0.10 6.76 -11.30
N LEU A 126 0.34 5.90 -12.23
CA LEU A 126 0.13 6.11 -13.66
C LEU A 126 -1.35 6.09 -14.02
N LEU A 127 -2.12 5.18 -13.42
CA LEU A 127 -3.57 5.10 -13.60
C LEU A 127 -4.25 6.37 -13.10
N ALA A 128 -3.90 6.86 -11.90
CA ALA A 128 -4.48 8.07 -11.32
C ALA A 128 -4.19 9.31 -12.19
N ILE A 129 -2.94 9.50 -12.63
CA ILE A 129 -2.58 10.61 -13.52
C ILE A 129 -3.35 10.51 -14.85
N SER A 130 -3.45 9.32 -15.45
CA SER A 130 -4.20 9.12 -16.68
C SER A 130 -5.68 9.47 -16.52
N ILE A 131 -6.31 9.06 -15.40
CA ILE A 131 -7.72 9.36 -15.12
C ILE A 131 -7.90 10.85 -14.91
N VAL A 132 -7.02 11.50 -14.13
CA VAL A 132 -7.11 12.93 -13.85
C VAL A 132 -6.97 13.73 -15.14
N LEU A 133 -5.97 13.46 -15.97
CA LEU A 133 -5.80 14.13 -17.26
C LEU A 133 -7.00 13.92 -18.19
N ALA A 134 -7.60 12.72 -18.21
CA ALA A 134 -8.80 12.44 -19.00
C ALA A 134 -10.03 13.21 -18.48
N CYS A 135 -10.22 13.28 -17.17
CA CYS A 135 -11.27 14.07 -16.55
C CYS A 135 -11.08 15.57 -16.83
N THR A 136 -9.86 16.08 -16.71
CA THR A 136 -9.51 17.45 -17.04
C THR A 136 -9.81 17.75 -18.51
N PHE A 137 -9.44 16.85 -19.42
CA PHE A 137 -9.78 16.97 -20.84
C PHE A 137 -11.29 17.12 -21.05
N LEU A 138 -12.07 16.22 -20.45
CA LEU A 138 -13.52 16.20 -20.60
C LEU A 138 -14.15 17.50 -20.09
N VAL A 139 -13.77 17.94 -18.88
CA VAL A 139 -14.30 19.17 -18.27
C VAL A 139 -13.89 20.40 -19.10
N CYS A 140 -12.62 20.52 -19.49
CA CYS A 140 -12.16 21.64 -20.32
C CYS A 140 -12.82 21.64 -21.71
N ALA A 141 -13.01 20.49 -22.35
CA ALA A 141 -13.65 20.39 -23.65
C ALA A 141 -15.12 20.85 -23.59
N ILE A 142 -15.84 20.50 -22.52
CA ILE A 142 -17.23 20.92 -22.30
C ILE A 142 -17.30 22.42 -22.00
N LEU A 143 -16.48 22.92 -21.07
CA LEU A 143 -16.54 24.31 -20.64
C LEU A 143 -16.07 25.29 -21.73
N LEU A 144 -15.01 24.94 -22.48
CA LEU A 144 -14.49 25.76 -23.56
C LEU A 144 -15.25 25.55 -24.88
N LEU A 145 -16.12 24.54 -24.96
CA LEU A 145 -16.80 24.09 -26.19
C LEU A 145 -15.83 23.88 -27.38
N ASN A 146 -14.56 23.59 -27.08
CA ASN A 146 -13.50 23.45 -28.07
C ASN A 146 -12.53 22.31 -27.68
N PRO A 147 -12.69 21.11 -28.27
CA PRO A 147 -11.86 19.96 -27.93
C PRO A 147 -10.39 20.10 -28.37
N TRP A 148 -10.10 20.94 -29.37
CA TRP A 148 -8.72 21.18 -29.81
C TRP A 148 -7.92 21.95 -28.76
N THR A 149 -8.51 23.02 -28.21
CA THR A 149 -7.89 23.80 -27.13
C THR A 149 -7.72 22.94 -25.88
N ALA A 150 -8.74 22.15 -25.52
CA ALA A 150 -8.65 21.22 -24.38
C ALA A 150 -7.52 20.19 -24.56
N GLY A 151 -7.33 19.67 -25.78
CA GLY A 151 -6.22 18.76 -26.10
C GLY A 151 -4.85 19.40 -25.90
N ILE A 152 -4.67 20.66 -26.31
CA ILE A 152 -3.41 21.41 -26.11
C ILE A 152 -3.15 21.63 -24.61
N ILE A 153 -4.17 22.04 -23.85
CA ILE A 153 -4.04 22.24 -22.40
C ILE A 153 -3.58 20.95 -21.73
N VAL A 154 -4.25 19.83 -22.00
CA VAL A 154 -3.93 18.53 -21.39
C VAL A 154 -2.55 18.02 -21.81
N PHE A 155 -2.13 18.27 -23.05
CA PHE A 155 -0.78 17.95 -23.50
C PHE A 155 0.27 18.74 -22.71
N VAL A 156 0.06 20.05 -22.49
CA VAL A 156 0.94 20.87 -21.66
C VAL A 156 0.96 20.40 -20.21
N LEU A 157 -0.20 20.04 -19.64
CA LEU A 157 -0.27 19.49 -18.28
C LEU A 157 0.48 18.17 -18.15
N ALA A 158 0.37 17.28 -19.14
CA ALA A 158 1.13 16.03 -19.17
C ALA A 158 2.65 16.31 -19.19
N MET A 159 3.11 17.24 -20.02
CA MET A 159 4.51 17.69 -20.03
C MET A 159 4.94 18.23 -18.66
N MET A 160 4.14 19.10 -18.03
CA MET A 160 4.43 19.62 -16.69
C MET A 160 4.55 18.52 -15.63
N THR A 161 3.68 17.51 -15.66
CA THR A 161 3.79 16.39 -14.71
C THR A 161 5.06 15.57 -14.91
N VAL A 162 5.48 15.37 -16.16
CA VAL A 162 6.73 14.64 -16.48
C VAL A 162 7.94 15.47 -16.05
N GLU A 163 7.91 16.79 -16.26
CA GLU A 163 8.97 17.70 -15.82
C GLU A 163 9.09 17.71 -14.29
N LEU A 164 7.98 17.84 -13.55
CA LEU A 164 7.98 17.79 -12.09
C LEU A 164 8.50 16.44 -11.57
N PHE A 165 8.01 15.33 -12.13
CA PHE A 165 8.48 14.00 -11.78
C PHE A 165 9.98 13.82 -12.08
N GLY A 166 10.47 14.36 -13.20
CA GLY A 166 11.88 14.35 -13.57
C GLY A 166 12.75 15.15 -12.60
N ILE A 167 12.34 16.37 -12.25
CA ILE A 167 13.03 17.23 -11.28
C ILE A 167 13.07 16.56 -9.90
N MET A 168 11.97 15.96 -9.45
CA MET A 168 11.94 15.18 -8.20
C MET A 168 12.98 14.05 -8.21
N GLY A 169 13.12 13.34 -9.34
CA GLY A 169 14.15 12.32 -9.52
C GLY A 169 15.57 12.88 -9.47
N LEU A 170 15.81 14.07 -10.03
CA LEU A 170 17.13 14.73 -10.01
C LEU A 170 17.51 15.24 -8.62
N ILE A 171 16.55 15.73 -7.85
CA ILE A 171 16.74 16.18 -6.45
C ILE A 171 16.95 14.97 -5.51
N GLY A 172 16.54 13.77 -5.93
CA GLY A 172 16.66 12.55 -5.14
C GLY A 172 15.47 12.29 -4.21
N ILE A 173 14.32 12.90 -4.48
CA ILE A 173 13.08 12.67 -3.74
C ILE A 173 12.58 11.25 -4.06
N LYS A 174 12.46 10.42 -3.02
CA LYS A 174 11.98 9.03 -3.16
C LYS A 174 10.48 9.01 -3.43
N LEU A 175 10.06 8.15 -4.35
CA LEU A 175 8.65 7.96 -4.67
C LEU A 175 7.94 7.23 -3.52
N SER A 176 7.08 7.94 -2.79
CA SER A 176 6.14 7.39 -1.81
C SER A 176 4.71 7.83 -2.13
N ALA A 177 3.73 7.42 -1.33
CA ALA A 177 2.34 7.81 -1.54
C ALA A 177 2.13 9.34 -1.48
N ILE A 178 2.96 10.07 -0.73
CA ILE A 178 2.77 11.51 -0.51
C ILE A 178 3.17 12.33 -1.74
N PRO A 179 4.37 12.15 -2.33
CA PRO A 179 4.71 12.80 -3.59
C PRO A 179 3.79 12.41 -4.76
N VAL A 180 3.22 11.21 -4.75
CA VAL A 180 2.18 10.80 -5.72
C VAL A 180 0.95 11.70 -5.62
N VAL A 181 0.46 11.97 -4.41
CA VAL A 181 -0.67 12.88 -4.18
C VAL A 181 -0.30 14.31 -4.60
N ILE A 182 0.92 14.78 -4.31
CA ILE A 182 1.39 16.11 -4.71
C ILE A 182 1.43 16.24 -6.24
N LEU A 183 1.90 15.22 -6.97
CA LEU A 183 1.89 15.21 -8.43
C LEU A 183 0.47 15.27 -9.00
N ILE A 184 -0.47 14.53 -8.42
CA ILE A 184 -1.88 14.59 -8.81
C ILE A 184 -2.45 16.00 -8.55
N ALA A 185 -2.18 16.59 -7.39
CA ALA A 185 -2.59 17.95 -7.05
C ALA A 185 -1.97 18.99 -7.99
N SER A 186 -0.72 18.78 -8.42
CA SER A 186 -0.03 19.66 -9.36
C SER A 186 -0.71 19.73 -10.73
N VAL A 187 -1.40 18.67 -11.17
CA VAL A 187 -2.23 18.73 -12.38
C VAL A 187 -3.35 19.76 -12.19
N GLY A 188 -4.05 19.73 -11.05
CA GLY A 188 -5.11 20.68 -10.72
C GLY A 188 -4.61 22.12 -10.64
N ILE A 189 -3.45 22.33 -10.00
CA ILE A 189 -2.82 23.67 -9.91
C ILE A 189 -2.38 24.14 -11.31
N GLY A 190 -1.82 23.25 -12.14
CA GLY A 190 -1.40 23.57 -13.51
C GLY A 190 -2.57 23.97 -14.42
N VAL A 191 -3.78 23.44 -14.17
CA VAL A 191 -4.99 23.79 -14.95
C VAL A 191 -5.30 25.27 -14.81
N GLU A 192 -5.15 25.86 -13.63
CA GLU A 192 -5.40 27.29 -13.38
C GLU A 192 -4.54 28.15 -14.32
N PHE A 193 -3.24 27.88 -14.38
CA PHE A 193 -2.31 28.67 -15.19
C PHE A 193 -2.52 28.49 -16.70
N THR A 194 -2.92 27.28 -17.14
CA THR A 194 -3.06 26.96 -18.57
C THR A 194 -4.41 27.38 -19.15
N VAL A 195 -5.50 27.21 -18.39
CA VAL A 195 -6.86 27.52 -18.87
C VAL A 195 -7.07 29.01 -19.06
N HIS A 196 -6.57 29.87 -18.16
CA HIS A 196 -6.77 31.32 -18.28
C HIS A 196 -6.14 31.89 -19.56
N VAL A 197 -4.90 31.49 -19.87
CA VAL A 197 -4.21 31.91 -21.10
C VAL A 197 -4.90 31.33 -22.34
N ALA A 198 -5.30 30.06 -22.31
CA ALA A 198 -5.99 29.42 -23.42
C ALA A 198 -7.38 30.03 -23.70
N LEU A 199 -8.12 30.37 -22.65
CA LEU A 199 -9.41 31.07 -22.76
C LEU A 199 -9.21 32.49 -23.31
N GLY A 200 -8.21 33.22 -22.81
CA GLY A 200 -7.84 34.54 -23.37
C GLY A 200 -7.50 34.47 -24.86
N PHE A 201 -6.79 33.43 -25.30
CA PHE A 201 -6.53 33.21 -26.72
C PHE A 201 -7.81 32.89 -27.49
N LEU A 202 -8.71 32.09 -26.93
CA LEU A 202 -9.97 31.70 -27.57
C LEU A 202 -10.91 32.90 -27.78
N THR A 203 -10.94 33.84 -26.83
CA THR A 203 -11.81 35.03 -26.86
C THR A 203 -11.19 36.24 -27.53
N ALA A 204 -9.87 36.28 -27.71
CA ALA A 204 -9.18 37.36 -28.43
C ALA A 204 -9.56 37.41 -29.91
N ILE A 205 -9.66 38.63 -30.45
CA ILE A 205 -9.99 38.90 -31.86
C ILE A 205 -8.71 39.30 -32.59
N GLY A 206 -8.46 38.69 -33.76
CA GLY A 206 -7.29 39.01 -34.59
C GLY A 206 -6.72 37.80 -35.32
N ASP A 207 -5.56 37.98 -35.94
CA ASP A 207 -4.77 36.87 -36.46
C ASP A 207 -4.13 36.04 -35.33
N ARG A 208 -3.43 34.95 -35.65
CA ARG A 208 -2.84 34.06 -34.63
C ARG A 208 -1.87 34.79 -33.70
N ASN A 209 -1.02 35.65 -34.25
CA ASN A 209 0.00 36.36 -33.48
C ASN A 209 -0.63 37.43 -32.59
N GLN A 210 -1.58 38.20 -33.13
CA GLN A 210 -2.30 39.23 -32.40
C GLN A 210 -3.13 38.62 -31.27
N ARG A 211 -3.79 37.47 -31.50
CA ARG A 211 -4.50 36.73 -30.46
C ARG A 211 -3.57 36.25 -29.35
N SER A 212 -2.38 35.75 -29.67
CA SER A 212 -1.39 35.35 -28.67
C SER A 212 -0.89 36.53 -27.84
N VAL A 213 -0.61 37.68 -28.48
CA VAL A 213 -0.17 38.89 -27.79
C VAL A 213 -1.27 39.41 -26.87
N LEU A 214 -2.51 39.56 -27.37
CA LEU A 214 -3.65 40.05 -26.58
C LEU A 214 -3.97 39.12 -25.40
N ALA A 215 -3.93 37.80 -25.62
CA ALA A 215 -4.17 36.82 -24.55
C ALA A 215 -3.15 36.94 -23.43
N LEU A 216 -1.86 37.05 -23.78
CA LEU A 216 -0.79 37.24 -22.81
C LEU A 216 -0.93 38.60 -22.10
N GLU A 217 -1.15 39.69 -22.84
CA GLU A 217 -1.28 41.03 -22.27
C GLU A 217 -2.39 41.10 -21.19
N HIS A 218 -3.55 40.48 -21.45
CA HIS A 218 -4.66 40.49 -20.51
C HIS A 218 -4.54 39.48 -19.36
N MET A 219 -3.94 38.31 -19.61
CA MET A 219 -3.89 37.21 -18.62
C MET A 219 -2.58 37.15 -17.83
N PHE A 220 -1.54 37.92 -18.21
CA PHE A 220 -0.22 37.84 -17.58
C PHE A 220 -0.24 38.22 -16.09
N ALA A 221 -0.81 39.39 -15.75
CA ALA A 221 -0.78 39.87 -14.36
C ALA A 221 -1.53 38.92 -13.39
N PRO A 222 -2.79 38.50 -13.66
CA PRO A 222 -3.49 37.58 -12.77
C PRO A 222 -2.78 36.23 -12.60
N VAL A 223 -2.23 35.67 -13.68
CA VAL A 223 -1.53 34.37 -13.65
C VAL A 223 -0.22 34.48 -12.85
N LEU A 224 0.56 35.55 -13.05
CA LEU A 224 1.81 35.77 -12.33
C LEU A 224 1.57 36.02 -10.83
N ASP A 225 0.58 36.84 -10.50
CA ASP A 225 0.23 37.13 -9.10
C ASP A 225 -0.27 35.86 -8.38
N GLY A 226 -1.04 35.01 -9.07
CA GLY A 226 -1.44 33.69 -8.56
C GLY A 226 -0.25 32.76 -8.31
N ALA A 227 0.72 32.72 -9.23
CA ALA A 227 1.94 31.93 -9.07
C ALA A 227 2.82 32.45 -7.91
N ILE A 228 2.97 33.76 -7.76
CA ILE A 228 3.73 34.36 -6.65
C ILE A 228 3.03 34.09 -5.32
N SER A 229 1.69 34.19 -5.27
CA SER A 229 0.90 33.91 -4.06
C SER A 229 1.08 32.46 -3.59
N THR A 230 0.98 31.49 -4.50
CA THR A 230 1.21 30.07 -4.18
C THR A 230 2.64 29.80 -3.75
N LEU A 231 3.63 30.40 -4.42
CA LEU A 231 5.04 30.31 -4.03
C LEU A 231 5.29 30.86 -2.63
N LEU A 232 4.74 32.04 -2.30
CA LEU A 232 4.88 32.64 -0.97
C LEU A 232 4.22 31.76 0.11
N GLY A 233 3.09 31.13 -0.21
CA GLY A 233 2.43 30.17 0.68
C GLY A 233 3.32 28.95 1.00
N VAL A 234 3.95 28.37 -0.02
CA VAL A 234 4.86 27.22 0.16
C VAL A 234 6.18 27.66 0.81
N LEU A 235 6.66 28.87 0.55
CA LEU A 235 7.90 29.39 1.14
C LEU A 235 7.84 29.44 2.67
N MET A 236 6.67 29.68 3.25
CA MET A 236 6.50 29.62 4.71
C MET A 236 6.76 28.22 5.29
N LEU A 237 6.55 27.15 4.51
CA LEU A 237 6.83 25.78 4.93
C LEU A 237 8.33 25.45 4.94
N ALA A 238 9.14 26.16 4.14
CA ALA A 238 10.58 25.96 4.07
C ALA A 238 11.33 26.33 5.36
N GLY A 239 10.68 27.05 6.29
CA GLY A 239 11.23 27.33 7.63
C GLY A 239 11.04 26.20 8.65
N SER A 240 10.49 25.05 8.24
CA SER A 240 10.22 23.94 9.15
C SER A 240 11.50 23.22 9.60
N GLU A 241 11.52 22.72 10.83
CA GLU A 241 12.60 21.88 11.36
C GLU A 241 12.52 20.41 10.87
N PHE A 242 11.46 20.03 10.17
CA PHE A 242 11.25 18.66 9.72
C PHE A 242 11.80 18.42 8.31
N ASP A 243 12.80 17.54 8.19
CA ASP A 243 13.35 17.03 6.92
C ASP A 243 12.30 16.36 6.01
N PHE A 244 11.13 16.02 6.55
CA PHE A 244 10.01 15.49 5.76
C PHE A 244 9.30 16.58 4.93
N ILE A 245 9.36 17.83 5.39
CA ILE A 245 8.71 18.98 4.76
C ILE A 245 9.68 19.71 3.81
N LEU A 246 10.98 19.68 4.14
CA LEU A 246 12.09 20.24 3.35
C LEU A 246 12.49 19.32 2.18
#